data_AF-A0A135VEN0-F1
#
_entry.id   AF-A0A135VEN0-F1
#
_cell.length_a   1.000
_cell.length_b   1.000
_cell.length_c   1.000
_cell.angle_alpha   90.00
_cell.angle_beta   90.00
_cell.angle_gamma   90.00
#
_symmetry.space_group_name_H-M   'P 1'
#
loop_
_entity.id
_entity.type
_entity.pdbx_description
1 polymer ?
#
loop_
_entity_poly.entity_id
_entity_poly.type
_entity_poly.pdbx_seq_one_letter_code
_entity_poly.pdbx_strand_id
1 'polypeptide(L)'
;MTWKDHTKKISKLQESNTKIDMTVRERLEEMTQKMVDKDIAVSLEFLKDHLHLHRDNDDAIQELKLLVDLMENVEYSVIIDDNDQSVYVFFKKSE
;
A
#
# COMPACT_ATOMS: atom_id res chain seq x y z
N MET A 1 29.33 21.74 14.14
CA MET A 1 28.51 20.92 13.22
C MET A 1 27.87 21.85 12.21
N THR A 2 28.07 21.60 10.92
CA THR A 2 27.60 22.46 9.83
C THR A 2 26.32 21.89 9.25
N TRP A 3 25.25 22.68 9.22
CA TRP A 3 23.92 22.30 8.68
C TRP A 3 23.95 21.67 7.28
N LYS A 4 25.00 21.97 6.49
CA LYS A 4 25.24 21.40 5.16
C LYS A 4 25.32 19.87 5.15
N ASP A 5 25.82 19.25 6.21
CA ASP A 5 25.92 17.77 6.34
C ASP A 5 24.54 17.10 6.49
N HIS A 6 23.52 17.89 6.83
CA HIS A 6 22.12 17.46 6.93
C HIS A 6 21.28 17.83 5.70
N THR A 7 21.91 18.30 4.60
CA THR A 7 21.20 18.66 3.37
C THR A 7 21.33 17.59 2.30
N LYS A 8 20.21 17.24 1.66
CA LYS A 8 20.18 16.40 0.45
C LYS A 8 19.67 17.23 -0.72
N LYS A 9 20.15 16.91 -1.94
CA LYS A 9 19.64 17.54 -3.16
C LYS A 9 18.18 17.14 -3.37
N ILE A 10 17.31 18.12 -3.62
CA ILE A 10 15.89 17.90 -3.90
C ILE A 10 15.70 16.92 -5.07
N SER A 11 16.48 17.06 -6.15
CA SER A 11 16.41 16.16 -7.31
C SER A 11 16.67 14.69 -6.97
N LYS A 12 17.63 14.41 -6.05
CA LYS A 12 17.89 13.04 -5.58
C LYS A 12 16.74 12.49 -4.74
N LEU A 13 16.05 13.34 -3.98
CA LEU A 13 14.88 12.94 -3.21
C LEU A 13 13.70 12.64 -4.14
N GLN A 14 13.48 13.47 -5.15
CA GLN A 14 12.43 13.26 -6.15
C GLN A 14 12.64 11.96 -6.94
N GLU A 15 13.85 11.70 -7.45
CA GLU A 15 14.15 10.45 -8.16
C GLU A 15 13.95 9.20 -7.29
N SER A 16 14.33 9.28 -6.00
CA SER A 16 14.14 8.18 -5.07
C SER A 16 12.66 7.93 -4.80
N ASN A 17 11.87 8.99 -4.59
CA ASN A 17 10.44 8.87 -4.33
C ASN A 17 9.72 8.28 -5.54
N THR A 18 9.99 8.78 -6.75
CA THR A 18 9.37 8.24 -7.98
C THR A 18 9.66 6.75 -8.18
N LYS A 19 10.88 6.28 -7.86
CA LYS A 19 11.20 4.85 -7.95
C LYS A 19 10.44 4.01 -6.93
N ILE A 20 10.30 4.53 -5.71
CA ILE A 20 9.53 3.86 -4.65
C ILE A 20 8.06 3.76 -5.08
N ASP A 21 7.46 4.86 -5.53
CA ASP A 21 6.07 4.92 -5.97
C ASP A 21 5.78 3.93 -7.12
N MET A 22 6.66 3.86 -8.13
CA MET A 22 6.55 2.86 -9.20
C MET A 22 6.61 1.43 -8.66
N THR A 23 7.57 1.15 -7.78
CA THR A 23 7.76 -0.20 -7.23
C THR A 23 6.55 -0.64 -6.39
N VAL A 24 5.98 0.27 -5.60
CA VAL A 24 4.80 0.01 -4.78
C VAL A 24 3.60 -0.30 -5.67
N ARG A 25 3.40 0.48 -6.74
CA ARG A 25 2.32 0.25 -7.69
C ARG A 25 2.45 -1.11 -8.41
N GLU A 26 3.63 -1.44 -8.92
CA GLU A 26 3.88 -2.72 -9.59
C GLU A 26 3.60 -3.92 -8.65
N ARG A 27 4.04 -3.84 -7.39
CA ARG A 27 3.76 -4.88 -6.38
C ARG A 27 2.27 -5.04 -6.10
N LEU A 28 1.55 -3.92 -5.94
CA LEU A 28 0.12 -3.94 -5.69
C LEU A 28 -0.65 -4.51 -6.89
N GLU A 29 -0.29 -4.12 -8.12
CA GLU A 29 -0.88 -4.65 -9.35
C GLU A 29 -0.67 -6.17 -9.46
N GLU A 30 0.55 -6.66 -9.23
CA GLU A 30 0.87 -8.09 -9.28
C GLU A 30 0.09 -8.89 -8.23
N MET A 31 0.02 -8.39 -6.99
CA MET A 31 -0.74 -9.04 -5.92
C MET A 31 -2.22 -9.09 -6.24
N THR A 32 -2.79 -7.97 -6.66
CA THR A 32 -4.20 -7.85 -6.97
C THR A 32 -4.59 -8.78 -8.11
N GLN A 33 -3.81 -8.85 -9.20
CA GLN A 33 -4.07 -9.79 -10.30
C GLN A 33 -4.09 -11.26 -9.83
N LYS A 34 -3.26 -11.60 -8.83
CA LYS A 34 -3.19 -12.95 -8.27
C LYS A 34 -4.29 -13.23 -7.25
N MET A 35 -4.96 -12.23 -6.71
CA MET A 35 -5.89 -12.37 -5.57
C MET A 35 -7.32 -11.93 -5.87
N VAL A 36 -7.53 -11.10 -6.90
CA VAL A 36 -8.85 -10.59 -7.25
C VAL A 36 -9.80 -11.74 -7.55
N ASP A 37 -11.01 -11.64 -7.01
CA ASP A 37 -12.08 -12.65 -7.10
C ASP A 37 -11.67 -14.04 -6.55
N LYS A 38 -10.63 -14.11 -5.73
CA LYS A 38 -10.33 -15.28 -4.90
C LYS A 38 -10.86 -15.06 -3.50
N ASP A 39 -11.31 -16.12 -2.87
CA ASP A 39 -11.76 -16.14 -1.46
C ASP A 39 -10.56 -16.08 -0.52
N ILE A 40 -9.77 -15.00 -0.63
CA ILE A 40 -8.50 -14.80 0.08
C ILE A 40 -8.42 -13.35 0.54
N ALA A 41 -8.15 -13.15 1.83
CA ALA A 41 -7.78 -11.86 2.40
C ALA A 41 -6.31 -11.87 2.85
N VAL A 42 -5.66 -10.71 2.77
CA VAL A 42 -4.27 -10.48 3.18
C VAL A 42 -4.26 -9.57 4.40
N SER A 43 -3.36 -9.81 5.36
CA SER A 43 -3.26 -8.96 6.54
C SER A 43 -2.76 -7.56 6.18
N LEU A 44 -3.37 -6.54 6.79
CA LEU A 44 -2.95 -5.15 6.62
C LEU A 44 -1.50 -4.94 7.07
N GLU A 45 -1.08 -5.62 8.12
CA GLU A 45 0.31 -5.52 8.61
C GLU A 45 1.33 -5.97 7.55
N PHE A 46 1.03 -7.05 6.83
CA PHE A 46 1.87 -7.47 5.70
C PHE A 46 1.87 -6.40 4.60
N LEU A 47 0.72 -5.79 4.30
CA LEU A 47 0.63 -4.74 3.27
C LEU A 47 1.42 -3.49 3.65
N LYS A 48 1.41 -3.10 4.93
CA LYS A 48 2.22 -1.97 5.41
C LYS A 48 3.70 -2.20 5.16
N ASP A 49 4.21 -3.37 5.49
CA ASP A 49 5.62 -3.69 5.26
C ASP A 49 5.95 -3.85 3.76
N HIS A 50 5.07 -4.52 3.02
CA HIS A 50 5.30 -4.87 1.62
C HIS A 50 5.19 -3.68 0.65
N LEU A 51 4.24 -2.79 0.93
CA LEU A 51 3.95 -1.58 0.13
C LEU A 51 4.50 -0.31 0.77
N HIS A 52 5.20 -0.43 1.91
CA HIS A 52 5.73 0.70 2.68
C HIS A 52 4.67 1.74 3.07
N LEU A 53 3.48 1.26 3.46
CA LEU A 53 2.38 2.12 3.91
C LEU A 53 2.67 2.69 5.30
N HIS A 54 1.82 3.63 5.72
CA HIS A 54 1.84 4.16 7.07
C HIS A 54 1.70 3.06 8.14
N ARG A 55 2.27 3.31 9.32
CA ARG A 55 2.25 2.33 10.43
C ARG A 55 0.89 2.25 11.12
N ASP A 56 0.19 3.38 11.17
CA ASP A 56 -1.16 3.46 11.70
C ASP A 56 -2.15 2.76 10.75
N ASN A 57 -3.14 2.05 11.30
CA ASN A 57 -4.09 1.28 10.50
C ASN A 57 -4.97 2.19 9.64
N ASP A 58 -5.47 3.30 10.19
CA ASP A 58 -6.40 4.17 9.50
C ASP A 58 -5.70 4.88 8.34
N ASP A 59 -4.49 5.39 8.60
CA ASP A 59 -3.66 6.02 7.56
C ASP A 59 -3.24 5.01 6.49
N ALA A 60 -2.87 3.78 6.88
CA ALA A 60 -2.51 2.73 5.93
C ALA A 60 -3.68 2.35 5.01
N ILE A 61 -4.90 2.28 5.55
CA ILE A 61 -6.12 2.00 4.77
C ILE A 61 -6.41 3.16 3.81
N GLN A 62 -6.22 4.41 4.24
CA GLN A 62 -6.38 5.58 3.36
C GLN A 62 -5.33 5.59 2.23
N GLU A 63 -4.07 5.30 2.53
CA GLU A 63 -3.03 5.18 1.51
C GLU A 63 -3.34 4.04 0.54
N LEU A 64 -3.73 2.88 1.05
CA LEU A 64 -4.12 1.75 0.22
C LEU A 64 -5.30 2.08 -0.68
N LYS A 65 -6.30 2.81 -0.17
CA LYS A 65 -7.42 3.30 -0.98
C LYS A 65 -6.94 4.13 -2.17
N LEU A 66 -6.06 5.10 -1.92
CA LEU A 66 -5.52 5.94 -2.99
C LEU A 66 -4.77 5.12 -4.04
N LEU A 67 -4.03 4.10 -3.62
CA LEU A 67 -3.31 3.22 -4.54
C LEU A 67 -4.26 2.33 -5.37
N VAL A 68 -5.33 1.80 -4.75
CA VAL A 68 -6.33 0.98 -5.44
C VAL A 68 -7.22 1.81 -6.36
N ASP A 69 -7.60 3.04 -5.97
CA ASP A 69 -8.38 3.96 -6.80
C ASP A 69 -7.63 4.35 -8.11
N LEU A 70 -6.30 4.21 -8.14
CA LEU A 70 -5.49 4.39 -9.35
C LEU A 70 -5.46 3.15 -10.25
N MET A 71 -5.98 2.02 -9.78
CA MET A 71 -6.12 0.79 -10.54
C MET A 71 -7.51 0.72 -11.16
N GLU A 72 -7.58 0.43 -12.47
CA GLU A 72 -8.87 0.27 -13.12
C GLU A 72 -9.52 -1.06 -12.72
N ASN A 73 -10.82 -1.01 -12.43
CA ASN A 73 -11.67 -2.18 -12.17
C ASN A 73 -11.32 -3.00 -10.93
N VAL A 74 -10.71 -2.39 -9.91
CA VAL A 74 -10.41 -3.06 -8.64
C VAL A 74 -11.01 -2.24 -7.50
N GLU A 75 -11.75 -2.91 -6.63
CA GLU A 75 -12.14 -2.40 -5.33
C GLU A 75 -11.46 -3.22 -4.23
N TYR A 76 -11.39 -2.66 -3.04
CA TYR A 76 -10.93 -3.38 -1.86
C TYR A 76 -11.98 -3.32 -0.76
N SER A 77 -11.84 -4.19 0.23
CA SER A 77 -12.70 -4.21 1.41
C SER A 77 -11.91 -4.71 2.61
N VAL A 78 -12.25 -4.18 3.78
CA VAL A 78 -11.55 -4.43 5.03
C VAL A 78 -12.42 -5.27 5.93
N ILE A 79 -11.83 -6.30 6.55
CA ILE A 79 -12.46 -7.16 7.55
C ILE A 79 -11.57 -7.14 8.79
N ILE A 80 -12.20 -7.07 9.96
CA ILE A 80 -11.52 -7.17 11.25
C ILE A 80 -11.83 -8.56 11.81
N ASP A 81 -10.81 -9.30 12.21
CA ASP A 81 -10.97 -10.55 12.94
C ASP A 81 -11.27 -10.23 14.41
N ASP A 82 -12.44 -10.63 14.89
CA ASP A 82 -12.89 -10.36 16.26
C ASP A 82 -12.07 -11.13 17.33
N ASN A 83 -11.33 -12.18 16.95
CA ASN A 83 -10.57 -12.99 17.90
C ASN A 83 -9.28 -12.30 18.37
N ASP A 84 -8.58 -11.62 17.47
CA ASP A 84 -7.27 -11.03 17.71
C ASP A 84 -7.19 -9.54 17.30
N GLN A 85 -8.28 -8.97 16.81
CA GLN A 85 -8.37 -7.60 16.28
C GLN A 85 -7.45 -7.35 15.07
N SER A 86 -7.03 -8.41 14.37
CA SER A 86 -6.23 -8.29 13.16
C SER A 86 -7.07 -7.75 12.00
N VAL A 87 -6.49 -6.83 11.23
CA VAL A 87 -7.13 -6.22 10.07
C VAL A 87 -6.67 -6.96 8.81
N TYR A 88 -7.65 -7.37 8.01
CA TYR A 88 -7.45 -8.04 6.73
C TYR A 88 -8.09 -7.25 5.60
N VAL A 89 -7.48 -7.33 4.42
CA VAL A 89 -7.92 -6.67 3.19
C VAL A 89 -8.07 -7.70 2.09
N PHE A 90 -9.17 -7.64 1.37
CA PHE A 90 -9.36 -8.43 0.15
C PHE A 90 -9.69 -7.51 -1.03
N PHE A 91 -9.40 -8.00 -2.24
CA PHE A 91 -9.60 -7.27 -3.48
C PHE A 91 -10.68 -7.95 -4.32
N LYS A 92 -11.56 -7.15 -4.92
CA LYS A 92 -12.64 -7.61 -5.79
C LYS A 92 -12.64 -6.81 -7.09
N LYS A 93 -13.17 -7.35 -8.16
CA LYS A 93 -13.42 -6.52 -9.35
C LYS A 93 -14.48 -5.47 -9.03
N SER A 94 -14.24 -4.24 -9.50
CA SER A 94 -15.30 -3.24 -9.60
C SER A 94 -16.30 -3.72 -10.65
N GLU A 95 -17.59 -3.74 -10.31
CA GLU A 95 -18.68 -3.99 -11.28
C GLU A 95 -18.85 -2.85 -12.29
#